data_AF-A0AA88W920-F1
#
_entry.id   AF-A0AA88W920-F1
#
_cell.length_a   1.000
_cell.length_b   1.000
_cell.length_c   1.000
_cell.angle_alpha   90.00
_cell.angle_beta   90.00
_cell.angle_gamma   90.00
#
_symmetry.space_group_name_H-M   'P 1'
#
loop_
_entity.id
_entity.type
_entity.pdbx_description
1 polymer ?
#
loop_
_entity_poly.entity_id
_entity_poly.type
_entity_poly.pdbx_seq_one_letter_code
_entity_poly.pdbx_strand_id
1 'polypeptide(L)'
;MASRAGFSTQSSDSISYLLQKEAAEIDEILMGPLGFSVDQLMELAGLSVAAAIAEVYRPSEYSRVLAICGPGNNGGDGLVAARHLHHFGYTPFICYPKRTAKPLYTGLKCLQVADILQLESLGVPFIPVEDLPADLSNEFDIVVDAMFGFSFSGTPRPPFDELIQRLLSLENHDKTQKELPIIVSIDIPSGWHVEEGDTTGEGIKPDMLVSLTAPKLCAKKFCGPHHFLGGRFVPPSIVDKYKLQLPPYPGSSTCVRIGKAPKIDISALRENYISPEFHEEEVEADPFDQVQPPFSFCPCLSKPHAPLKGKKGKKLLPGPTCLLIWGNRMLLFTTEMFRKWFDNAVAAGLKEPNAMALSTSGKDGKPSSRMVLLKGVDKDGFVWYTNYESRKARELSENPCATLLFYWDGLNRQVRVEGSVQKVSGEESEQYFHSRPRGSQIGALASKQSSVIAGRDVLHQEYRELEAKFSHGSALQI
;
A
#
# COMPACT_ATOMS: atom_id res chain seq x y z
N MET A 1 26.65 -2.16 -35.98
CA MET A 1 25.68 -3.05 -35.30
C MET A 1 26.01 -3.08 -33.82
N ALA A 2 25.37 -2.23 -33.03
CA ALA A 2 25.54 -2.23 -31.57
C ALA A 2 24.37 -3.02 -30.98
N SER A 3 24.66 -4.17 -30.38
CA SER A 3 23.67 -5.00 -29.68
C SER A 3 23.20 -4.26 -28.42
N ARG A 4 21.91 -3.95 -28.37
CA ARG A 4 21.25 -3.50 -27.13
C ARG A 4 21.25 -4.67 -26.16
N ALA A 5 22.04 -4.57 -25.09
CA ALA A 5 21.92 -5.45 -23.94
C ALA A 5 20.52 -5.22 -23.32
N GLY A 6 19.68 -6.25 -23.36
CA GLY A 6 18.37 -6.23 -22.74
C GLY A 6 18.51 -6.11 -21.24
N PHE A 7 17.84 -5.12 -20.65
CA PHE A 7 17.52 -5.15 -19.22
C PHE A 7 16.55 -6.31 -19.01
N SER A 8 17.04 -7.44 -18.49
CA SER A 8 16.15 -8.46 -17.93
C SER A 8 15.66 -7.96 -16.58
N THR A 9 14.35 -7.78 -16.46
CA THR A 9 13.68 -7.61 -15.19
C THR A 9 13.75 -8.95 -14.45
N GLN A 10 14.70 -9.10 -13.52
CA GLN A 10 14.74 -10.24 -12.62
C GLN A 10 13.47 -10.23 -11.74
N SER A 11 12.82 -11.39 -11.61
CA SER A 11 11.65 -11.58 -10.78
C SER A 11 12.02 -11.41 -9.29
N SER A 12 11.06 -10.95 -8.48
CA SER A 12 11.19 -10.78 -7.02
C SER A 12 11.46 -12.07 -6.22
N ASP A 13 11.58 -13.22 -6.89
CA ASP A 13 11.67 -14.55 -6.27
C ASP A 13 13.10 -15.04 -6.02
N SER A 14 14.12 -14.26 -6.35
CA SER A 14 15.52 -14.71 -6.32
C SER A 14 16.43 -13.75 -5.56
N ILE A 15 16.06 -13.35 -4.33
CA ILE A 15 16.98 -12.60 -3.45
C ILE A 15 17.78 -13.57 -2.56
N SER A 16 19.08 -13.34 -2.43
CA SER A 16 19.93 -14.16 -1.54
C SER A 16 19.68 -13.80 -0.06
N TYR A 17 19.74 -14.82 0.80
CA TYR A 17 19.63 -14.67 2.25
C TYR A 17 20.89 -15.23 2.91
N LEU A 18 21.48 -14.47 3.83
CA LEU A 18 22.74 -14.82 4.49
C LEU A 18 22.51 -15.66 5.75
N LEU A 19 23.39 -16.63 5.95
CA LEU A 19 23.65 -17.25 7.26
C LEU A 19 24.28 -16.22 8.21
N GLN A 20 24.18 -16.46 9.52
CA GLN A 20 24.80 -15.58 10.51
C GLN A 20 26.32 -15.49 10.31
N LYS A 21 26.94 -16.62 9.99
CA LYS A 21 28.38 -16.70 9.69
C LYS A 21 28.77 -15.91 8.44
N GLU A 22 27.99 -16.00 7.37
CA GLU A 22 28.27 -15.27 6.12
C GLU A 22 28.15 -13.76 6.32
N ALA A 23 27.15 -13.31 7.08
CA ALA A 23 27.00 -11.91 7.43
C ALA A 23 28.22 -11.39 8.22
N ALA A 24 28.71 -12.15 9.20
CA ALA A 24 29.91 -11.78 9.96
C ALA A 24 31.16 -11.72 9.08
N GLU A 25 31.36 -12.71 8.20
CA GLU A 25 32.50 -12.71 7.28
C GLU A 25 32.46 -11.54 6.29
N ILE A 26 31.29 -11.16 5.78
CA ILE A 26 31.16 -10.02 4.88
C ILE A 26 31.52 -8.72 5.60
N ASP A 27 31.04 -8.53 6.83
CA ASP A 27 31.37 -7.37 7.66
C ASP A 27 32.89 -7.28 7.91
N GLU A 28 33.53 -8.40 8.25
CA GLU A 28 34.99 -8.46 8.42
C GLU A 28 35.75 -8.09 7.13
N ILE A 29 35.25 -8.52 5.97
CA ILE A 29 35.90 -8.20 4.68
C ILE A 29 35.74 -6.73 4.32
N LEU A 30 34.54 -6.17 4.53
CA LEU A 30 34.24 -4.76 4.28
C LEU A 30 35.15 -3.85 5.12
N MET A 31 35.24 -4.14 6.43
CA MET A 31 36.00 -3.33 7.37
C MET A 31 37.51 -3.58 7.36
N GLY A 32 37.94 -4.77 6.93
CA GLY A 32 39.35 -5.12 6.82
C GLY A 32 39.90 -4.85 5.42
N PRO A 33 40.03 -5.88 4.55
CA PRO A 33 40.66 -5.76 3.23
C PRO A 33 40.12 -4.67 2.31
N LEU A 34 38.83 -4.31 2.42
CA LEU A 34 38.19 -3.32 1.53
C LEU A 34 38.25 -1.90 2.09
N GLY A 35 38.69 -1.73 3.35
CA GLY A 35 39.04 -0.43 3.92
C GLY A 35 37.85 0.49 4.24
N PHE A 36 36.62 -0.02 4.30
CA PHE A 36 35.51 0.76 4.82
C PHE A 36 35.67 0.97 6.33
N SER A 37 35.52 2.20 6.81
CA SER A 37 35.41 2.39 8.26
C SER A 37 34.02 1.96 8.75
N VAL A 38 33.94 1.58 10.02
CA VAL A 38 32.66 1.34 10.71
C VAL A 38 31.75 2.56 10.51
N ASP A 39 32.34 3.77 10.61
CA ASP A 39 31.64 5.04 10.53
C ASP A 39 30.95 5.25 9.19
N GLN A 40 31.62 4.90 8.09
CA GLN A 40 31.07 5.02 6.76
C GLN A 40 29.90 4.04 6.54
N LEU A 41 30.08 2.79 6.98
CA LEU A 41 29.05 1.76 6.80
C LEU A 41 27.82 2.07 7.64
N MET A 42 28.02 2.49 8.89
CA MET A 42 26.96 2.89 9.82
C MET A 42 26.20 4.13 9.33
N GLU A 43 26.91 5.15 8.83
CA GLU A 43 26.29 6.35 8.26
C GLU A 43 25.34 5.98 7.09
N LEU A 44 25.82 5.11 6.18
CA LEU A 44 25.05 4.66 5.03
C LEU A 44 23.90 3.73 5.41
N ALA A 45 24.10 2.88 6.42
CA ALA A 45 23.08 1.98 6.95
C ALA A 45 21.94 2.76 7.61
N GLY A 46 22.25 3.64 8.56
CA GLY A 46 21.23 4.47 9.22
C GLY A 46 20.52 5.42 8.26
N LEU A 47 21.21 6.00 7.26
CA LEU A 47 20.57 6.75 6.17
C LEU A 47 19.60 5.87 5.37
N SER A 48 19.95 4.61 5.09
CA SER A 48 19.07 3.68 4.38
C SER A 48 17.82 3.34 5.19
N VAL A 49 17.95 3.20 6.52
CA VAL A 49 16.83 2.98 7.44
C VAL A 49 15.90 4.19 7.45
N ALA A 50 16.44 5.39 7.65
CA ALA A 50 15.66 6.62 7.64
C ALA A 50 14.95 6.85 6.29
N ALA A 51 15.62 6.54 5.18
CA ALA A 51 15.04 6.63 3.85
C ALA A 51 13.90 5.61 3.65
N ALA A 52 14.07 4.37 4.12
CA ALA A 52 13.02 3.35 4.04
C ALA A 52 11.78 3.74 4.85
N ILE A 53 11.97 4.31 6.05
CA ILE A 53 10.88 4.84 6.88
C ILE A 53 10.16 5.96 6.12
N ALA A 54 10.90 6.95 5.61
CA ALA A 54 10.36 8.10 4.89
C ALA A 54 9.72 7.78 3.53
N GLU A 55 10.07 6.64 2.92
CA GLU A 55 9.42 6.16 1.69
C GLU A 55 7.98 5.69 1.95
N VAL A 56 7.67 5.24 3.17
CA VAL A 56 6.39 4.62 3.52
C VAL A 56 5.54 5.50 4.41
N TYR A 57 6.13 5.95 5.50
CA TYR A 57 5.47 6.75 6.51
C TYR A 57 5.82 8.21 6.24
N ARG A 58 4.83 9.11 6.30
CA ARG A 58 5.08 10.54 6.05
C ARG A 58 5.24 11.26 7.39
N PRO A 59 6.19 12.20 7.52
CA PRO A 59 6.36 12.96 8.77
C PRO A 59 5.11 13.75 9.20
N SER A 60 4.22 14.09 8.26
CA SER A 60 2.95 14.77 8.54
C SER A 60 1.91 13.88 9.24
N GLU A 61 2.05 12.55 9.13
CA GLU A 61 1.13 11.56 9.69
C GLU A 61 1.78 10.80 10.86
N TYR A 62 3.07 10.48 10.73
CA TYR A 62 3.84 9.67 11.67
C TYR A 62 5.03 10.46 12.20
N SER A 63 4.80 11.57 12.88
CA SER A 63 5.87 12.52 13.22
C SER A 63 6.77 12.01 14.35
N ARG A 64 6.20 11.40 15.40
CA ARG A 64 6.90 11.08 16.64
C ARG A 64 7.54 9.70 16.55
N VAL A 65 8.87 9.65 16.58
CA VAL A 65 9.63 8.40 16.38
C VAL A 65 10.45 8.06 17.62
N LEU A 66 10.20 6.93 18.27
CA LEU A 66 11.08 6.42 19.33
C LEU A 66 12.10 5.45 18.74
N ALA A 67 13.40 5.76 18.82
CA ALA A 67 14.46 4.80 18.50
C ALA A 67 15.01 4.15 19.78
N ILE A 68 14.88 2.84 19.88
CA ILE A 68 15.40 2.05 21.01
C ILE A 68 16.73 1.42 20.59
N CYS A 69 17.83 2.01 21.05
CA CYS A 69 19.18 1.68 20.63
C CYS A 69 19.85 0.68 21.59
N GLY A 70 20.44 -0.38 21.03
CA GLY A 70 21.26 -1.32 21.78
C GLY A 70 22.73 -0.90 21.91
N PRO A 71 23.55 -1.66 22.66
CA PRO A 71 24.94 -1.28 22.90
C PRO A 71 25.85 -1.47 21.67
N GLY A 72 25.47 -2.32 20.72
CA GLY A 72 26.30 -2.69 19.56
C GLY A 72 26.09 -1.82 18.31
N ASN A 73 26.55 -2.33 17.17
CA ASN A 73 26.45 -1.65 15.87
C ASN A 73 25.00 -1.30 15.50
N ASN A 74 24.06 -2.22 15.73
CA ASN A 74 22.63 -1.99 15.43
C ASN A 74 22.07 -0.76 16.16
N GLY A 75 22.53 -0.51 17.40
CA GLY A 75 22.15 0.69 18.13
C GLY A 75 22.75 1.95 17.53
N GLY A 76 23.97 1.88 16.99
CA GLY A 76 24.58 2.96 16.21
C GLY A 76 23.81 3.26 14.93
N ASP A 77 23.37 2.23 14.20
CA ASP A 77 22.51 2.39 13.02
C ASP A 77 21.20 3.12 13.38
N GLY A 78 20.62 2.79 14.56
CA GLY A 78 19.46 3.49 15.11
C GLY A 78 19.70 4.96 15.44
N LEU A 79 20.88 5.31 16.01
CA LEU A 79 21.24 6.71 16.29
C LEU A 79 21.40 7.52 15.00
N VAL A 80 22.09 6.96 14.00
CA VAL A 80 22.25 7.58 12.68
C VAL A 80 20.87 7.74 12.01
N ALA A 81 20.03 6.70 12.04
CA ALA A 81 18.68 6.76 11.48
C ALA A 81 17.85 7.88 12.13
N ALA A 82 17.86 7.99 13.45
CA ALA A 82 17.16 9.05 14.16
C ALA A 82 17.65 10.46 13.77
N ARG A 83 18.96 10.65 13.58
CA ARG A 83 19.52 11.92 13.12
C ARG A 83 19.03 12.28 11.71
N HIS A 84 19.02 11.33 10.78
CA HIS A 84 18.47 11.57 9.45
C HIS A 84 16.96 11.80 9.47
N LEU A 85 16.22 11.07 10.31
CA LEU A 85 14.78 11.29 10.49
C LEU A 85 14.48 12.71 10.98
N HIS A 86 15.27 13.26 11.92
CA HIS A 86 15.16 14.67 12.29
C HIS A 86 15.30 15.59 11.06
N HIS A 87 16.32 15.38 10.23
CA HIS A 87 16.52 16.15 9.00
C HIS A 87 15.43 15.93 7.94
N PHE A 88 14.71 14.80 7.99
CA PHE A 88 13.57 14.49 7.12
C PHE A 88 12.25 15.06 7.64
N GLY A 89 12.25 15.75 8.79
CA GLY A 89 11.09 16.43 9.35
C GLY A 89 10.32 15.63 10.39
N TYR A 90 10.87 14.53 10.89
CA TYR A 90 10.32 13.79 12.03
C TYR A 90 10.75 14.42 13.36
N THR A 91 10.05 14.03 14.42
CA THR A 91 10.38 14.33 15.81
C THR A 91 10.90 13.06 16.50
N PRO A 92 12.21 12.75 16.40
CA PRO A 92 12.76 11.55 17.03
C PRO A 92 12.95 11.74 18.55
N PHE A 93 12.93 10.61 19.26
CA PHE A 93 13.24 10.43 20.67
C PHE A 93 14.14 9.20 20.79
N ILE A 94 15.13 9.22 21.68
CA ILE A 94 16.10 8.13 21.81
C ILE A 94 15.97 7.45 23.16
N CYS A 95 15.79 6.15 23.18
CA CYS A 95 16.06 5.31 24.35
C CYS A 95 17.38 4.58 24.13
N TYR A 96 18.43 4.94 24.87
CA TYR A 96 19.76 4.30 24.74
C TYR A 96 20.30 3.86 26.11
N PRO A 97 19.84 2.70 26.64
CA PRO A 97 20.04 2.32 28.04
C PRO A 97 21.48 1.93 28.39
N LYS A 98 22.21 1.33 27.43
CA LYS A 98 23.59 0.89 27.61
C LYS A 98 24.48 1.51 26.55
N ARG A 99 25.02 2.68 26.87
CA ARG A 99 25.98 3.40 26.02
C ARG A 99 27.34 2.69 26.06
N THR A 100 27.95 2.43 24.91
CA THR A 100 29.29 1.84 24.87
C THR A 100 30.34 2.87 25.25
N ALA A 101 31.10 2.60 26.31
CA ALA A 101 32.07 3.52 26.87
C ALA A 101 33.46 3.50 26.18
N LYS A 102 33.60 3.03 24.93
CA LYS A 102 34.93 2.82 24.31
C LYS A 102 35.38 3.96 23.39
N PRO A 103 36.21 4.91 23.84
CA PRO A 103 37.22 5.53 22.99
C PRO A 103 38.44 4.61 22.97
N LEU A 104 38.63 3.87 21.88
CA LEU A 104 39.95 3.30 21.59
C LEU A 104 40.75 4.41 20.91
N TYR A 105 41.82 4.87 21.59
CA TYR A 105 42.77 5.91 21.20
C TYR A 105 42.43 7.36 21.59
N THR A 106 43.38 8.00 22.29
CA THR A 106 43.46 9.44 22.56
C THR A 106 43.45 10.22 21.24
N GLY A 107 42.26 10.70 20.85
CA GLY A 107 42.06 11.54 19.66
C GLY A 107 40.86 11.16 18.79
N LEU A 108 40.31 9.94 18.94
CA LEU A 108 39.16 9.46 18.18
C LEU A 108 37.91 9.41 19.06
N LYS A 109 36.86 10.16 18.69
CA LYS A 109 35.54 9.99 19.30
C LYS A 109 34.97 8.65 18.84
N CYS A 110 34.45 7.85 19.77
CA CYS A 110 33.64 6.68 19.43
C CYS A 110 32.43 7.13 18.60
N LEU A 111 32.07 6.41 17.55
CA LEU A 111 30.93 6.73 16.67
C LEU A 111 29.65 7.05 17.45
N GLN A 112 29.28 6.14 18.34
CA GLN A 112 28.09 6.29 19.16
C GLN A 112 28.17 7.56 20.03
N VAL A 113 29.36 7.95 20.48
CA VAL A 113 29.57 9.22 21.21
C VAL A 113 29.44 10.43 20.27
N ALA A 114 29.91 10.33 19.03
CA ALA A 114 29.74 11.38 18.03
C ALA A 114 28.27 11.55 17.63
N ASP A 115 27.53 10.47 17.42
CA ASP A 115 26.09 10.54 17.09
C ASP A 115 25.25 11.03 18.27
N ILE A 116 25.57 10.64 19.50
CA ILE A 116 24.94 11.21 20.71
C ILE A 116 25.11 12.73 20.71
N LEU A 117 26.35 13.23 20.54
CA LEU A 117 26.62 14.67 20.55
C LEU A 117 25.92 15.39 19.39
N GLN A 118 25.81 14.76 18.21
CA GLN A 118 25.10 15.33 17.07
C GLN A 118 23.59 15.41 17.35
N LEU A 119 22.99 14.35 17.88
CA LEU A 119 21.58 14.32 18.27
C LEU A 119 21.26 15.36 19.36
N GLU A 120 22.11 15.44 20.39
CA GLU A 120 22.00 16.47 21.44
C GLU A 120 22.11 17.89 20.85
N SER A 121 23.00 18.12 19.88
CA SER A 121 23.13 19.42 19.20
C SER A 121 21.91 19.79 18.34
N LEU A 122 21.16 18.78 17.88
CA LEU A 122 19.88 18.95 17.18
C LEU A 122 18.69 19.08 18.14
N GLY A 123 18.93 18.99 19.45
CA GLY A 123 17.89 19.03 20.47
C GLY A 123 17.04 17.76 20.54
N VAL A 124 17.53 16.63 20.02
CA VAL A 124 16.82 15.36 20.08
C VAL A 124 16.87 14.80 21.51
N PRO A 125 15.72 14.55 22.16
CA PRO A 125 15.68 14.09 23.54
C PRO A 125 16.11 12.63 23.69
N PHE A 126 16.87 12.35 24.76
CA PHE A 126 17.19 11.01 25.23
C PHE A 126 16.34 10.69 26.47
N ILE A 127 15.49 9.66 26.36
CA ILE A 127 14.58 9.22 27.41
C ILE A 127 15.18 7.97 28.09
N PRO A 128 15.43 8.02 29.41
CA PRO A 128 15.78 6.83 30.19
C PRO A 128 14.67 5.75 30.15
N VAL A 129 15.01 4.49 30.43
CA VAL A 129 14.04 3.38 30.37
C VAL A 129 12.92 3.57 31.39
N GLU A 130 13.28 4.08 32.56
CA GLU A 130 12.40 4.39 33.68
C GLU A 130 11.37 5.50 33.36
N ASP A 131 11.71 6.40 32.43
CA ASP A 131 10.86 7.53 32.04
C ASP A 131 10.00 7.21 30.80
N LEU A 132 10.24 6.08 30.13
CA LEU A 132 9.39 5.64 29.04
C LEU A 132 8.02 5.19 29.57
N PRO A 133 6.92 5.58 28.91
CA PRO A 133 5.59 5.12 29.30
C PRO A 133 5.48 3.61 29.09
N ALA A 134 4.70 2.94 29.96
CA ALA A 134 4.43 1.50 29.83
C ALA A 134 3.72 1.18 28.49
N ASP A 135 2.82 2.07 28.07
CA ASP A 135 2.13 2.02 26.78
C ASP A 135 2.72 3.08 25.84
N LEU A 136 3.46 2.62 24.83
CA LEU A 136 4.11 3.48 23.85
C LEU A 136 3.13 4.10 22.83
N SER A 137 1.91 3.55 22.70
CA SER A 137 0.95 3.93 21.65
C SER A 137 0.38 5.35 21.76
N ASN A 138 0.51 5.98 22.93
CA ASN A 138 0.03 7.34 23.15
C ASN A 138 1.06 8.40 22.76
N GLU A 139 2.34 8.06 22.83
CA GLU A 139 3.45 9.01 22.74
C GLU A 139 4.23 8.93 21.43
N PHE A 140 4.20 7.79 20.74
CA PHE A 140 4.98 7.57 19.54
C PHE A 140 4.11 7.01 18.42
N ASP A 141 4.39 7.43 17.20
CA ASP A 141 3.71 6.96 15.99
C ASP A 141 4.53 5.83 15.33
N ILE A 142 5.86 5.89 15.47
CA ILE A 142 6.80 4.85 15.03
C ILE A 142 7.74 4.48 16.18
N VAL A 143 8.00 3.19 16.37
CA VAL A 143 9.04 2.67 17.24
C VAL A 143 10.07 1.91 16.42
N VAL A 144 11.30 2.41 16.41
CA VAL A 144 12.46 1.81 15.72
C VAL A 144 13.18 0.88 16.70
N ASP A 145 13.09 -0.41 16.41
CA ASP A 145 13.84 -1.47 17.06
C ASP A 145 15.26 -1.54 16.49
N ALA A 146 16.20 -0.95 17.23
CA ALA A 146 17.62 -0.91 16.95
C ALA A 146 18.43 -1.60 18.08
N MET A 147 17.83 -2.56 18.80
CA MET A 147 18.45 -3.16 19.98
C MET A 147 19.50 -4.22 19.63
N PHE A 148 19.14 -5.23 18.84
CA PHE A 148 20.01 -6.36 18.55
C PHE A 148 20.04 -6.69 17.06
N GLY A 149 21.22 -6.64 16.45
CA GLY A 149 21.45 -7.03 15.06
C GLY A 149 21.94 -8.49 14.94
N PHE A 150 22.33 -8.90 13.73
CA PHE A 150 22.71 -10.28 13.41
C PHE A 150 23.87 -10.86 14.24
N SER A 151 24.72 -10.03 14.85
CA SER A 151 25.86 -10.49 15.66
C SER A 151 25.48 -10.84 17.10
N PHE A 152 24.25 -10.54 17.52
CA PHE A 152 23.79 -10.88 18.86
C PHE A 152 23.60 -12.40 19.01
N SER A 153 23.95 -12.91 20.18
CA SER A 153 23.76 -14.31 20.56
C SER A 153 23.34 -14.40 22.03
N GLY A 154 22.45 -15.35 22.33
CA GLY A 154 21.91 -15.58 23.66
C GLY A 154 20.59 -14.88 23.93
N THR A 155 20.20 -14.82 25.21
CA THR A 155 18.93 -14.22 25.65
C THR A 155 19.10 -12.74 25.98
N PRO A 156 18.13 -11.88 25.59
CA PRO A 156 18.07 -10.49 26.05
C PRO A 156 18.12 -10.42 27.58
N ARG A 157 18.86 -9.44 28.11
CA ARG A 157 19.00 -9.20 29.56
C ARG A 157 18.52 -7.78 29.91
N PRO A 158 18.19 -7.51 31.18
CA PRO A 158 17.82 -6.18 31.63
C PRO A 158 18.77 -5.08 31.17
N PRO A 159 18.25 -3.94 30.68
CA PRO A 159 16.82 -3.58 30.56
C PRO A 159 16.16 -3.95 29.22
N PHE A 160 16.82 -4.71 28.35
CA PHE A 160 16.33 -4.98 26.98
C PHE A 160 15.23 -6.03 26.92
N ASP A 161 15.17 -6.96 27.87
CA ASP A 161 14.05 -7.89 28.02
C ASP A 161 12.73 -7.13 28.29
N GLU A 162 12.76 -6.15 29.18
CA GLU A 162 11.60 -5.28 29.47
C GLU A 162 11.18 -4.47 28.23
N LEU A 163 12.14 -3.88 27.51
CA LEU A 163 11.85 -3.12 26.28
C LEU A 163 11.22 -4.00 25.19
N ILE A 164 11.69 -5.23 25.02
CA ILE A 164 11.07 -6.21 24.12
C ILE A 164 9.64 -6.51 24.57
N GLN A 165 9.40 -6.74 25.87
CA GLN A 165 8.05 -6.98 26.38
C GLN A 165 7.10 -5.79 26.13
N ARG A 166 7.58 -4.54 26.22
CA ARG A 166 6.79 -3.36 25.87
C ARG A 166 6.39 -3.37 24.39
N LEU A 167 7.30 -3.71 23.48
CA LEU A 167 6.97 -3.85 22.05
C LEU A 167 5.94 -4.96 21.79
N LEU A 168 6.06 -6.11 22.45
CA LEU A 168 5.09 -7.21 22.34
C LEU A 168 3.70 -6.82 22.84
N SER A 169 3.62 -5.97 23.88
CA SER A 169 2.33 -5.53 24.43
C SER A 169 1.52 -4.68 23.44
N LEU A 170 2.18 -4.03 22.48
CA LEU A 170 1.52 -3.23 21.44
C LEU A 170 0.69 -4.12 20.49
N GLU A 171 1.00 -5.40 20.36
CA GLU A 171 0.25 -6.33 19.51
C GLU A 171 -1.11 -6.75 20.08
N ASN A 172 -1.28 -6.69 21.41
CA ASN A 172 -2.43 -7.26 22.12
C ASN A 172 -3.59 -6.29 22.32
N HIS A 173 -3.51 -5.06 21.80
CA HIS A 173 -4.55 -4.06 21.98
C HIS A 173 -5.72 -4.23 20.99
N ASP A 174 -6.93 -4.27 21.55
CA ASP A 174 -8.19 -4.42 20.82
C ASP A 174 -8.40 -3.21 19.88
N LYS A 175 -8.49 -3.48 18.57
CA LYS A 175 -8.44 -2.51 17.45
C LYS A 175 -9.69 -1.61 17.33
N THR A 176 -10.34 -1.29 18.44
CA THR A 176 -11.68 -0.70 18.36
C THR A 176 -11.66 0.79 18.07
N GLN A 177 -10.63 1.58 18.42
CA GLN A 177 -10.62 3.03 18.11
C GLN A 177 -9.26 3.75 17.92
N LYS A 178 -8.09 3.11 18.10
CA LYS A 178 -6.78 3.80 17.99
C LYS A 178 -5.77 3.03 17.14
N GLU A 179 -5.11 3.70 16.20
CA GLU A 179 -4.02 3.12 15.39
C GLU A 179 -2.81 2.86 16.30
N LEU A 180 -2.30 1.63 16.25
CA LEU A 180 -1.14 1.21 17.03
C LEU A 180 0.15 1.80 16.43
N PRO A 181 1.19 2.05 17.24
CA PRO A 181 2.46 2.53 16.74
C PRO A 181 3.09 1.50 15.81
N ILE A 182 3.69 1.99 14.73
CA ILE A 182 4.36 1.18 13.73
C ILE A 182 5.69 0.67 14.28
N ILE A 183 5.96 -0.62 14.17
CA ILE A 183 7.25 -1.21 14.59
C ILE A 183 8.17 -1.36 13.37
N VAL A 184 9.36 -0.77 13.45
CA VAL A 184 10.40 -0.85 12.41
C VAL A 184 11.65 -1.52 12.98
N SER A 185 12.00 -2.72 12.52
CA SER A 185 13.23 -3.40 12.95
C SER A 185 14.38 -3.16 11.98
N ILE A 186 15.54 -2.77 12.53
CA ILE A 186 16.79 -2.63 11.79
C ILE A 186 17.49 -3.98 11.75
N ASP A 187 17.81 -4.40 10.53
CA ASP A 187 18.54 -5.60 10.15
C ASP A 187 17.83 -6.93 10.41
N ILE A 188 17.53 -7.20 11.68
CA ILE A 188 16.74 -8.33 12.15
C ILE A 188 15.83 -7.86 13.30
N PRO A 189 14.65 -8.45 13.51
CA PRO A 189 13.83 -8.14 14.68
C PRO A 189 14.54 -8.60 15.97
N SER A 190 14.65 -7.72 16.95
CA SER A 190 15.35 -8.03 18.20
C SER A 190 14.69 -9.20 18.94
N GLY A 191 15.52 -10.16 19.35
CA GLY A 191 15.06 -11.39 20.00
C GLY A 191 14.77 -12.55 19.05
N TRP A 192 14.74 -12.33 17.73
CA TRP A 192 14.65 -13.42 16.77
C TRP A 192 16.00 -14.15 16.64
N HIS A 193 15.93 -15.45 16.36
CA HIS A 193 17.10 -16.20 15.92
C HIS A 193 17.47 -15.78 14.50
N VAL A 194 18.75 -15.48 14.23
CA VAL A 194 19.24 -14.89 12.96
C VAL A 194 18.90 -15.75 11.74
N GLU A 195 18.79 -17.06 11.92
CA GLU A 195 18.48 -18.00 10.84
C GLU A 195 17.04 -18.56 10.90
N GLU A 196 16.59 -19.01 12.06
CA GLU A 196 15.29 -19.66 12.25
C GLU A 196 14.12 -18.66 12.40
N GLY A 197 14.42 -17.39 12.68
CA GLY A 197 13.42 -16.35 12.95
C GLY A 197 12.86 -16.43 14.37
N ASP A 198 11.59 -16.11 14.52
CA ASP A 198 10.87 -16.29 15.78
C ASP A 198 10.63 -17.79 16.04
N THR A 199 11.46 -18.36 16.89
CA THR A 199 11.38 -19.77 17.30
C THR A 199 10.29 -20.03 18.33
N THR A 200 9.77 -18.97 18.96
CA THR A 200 8.78 -19.04 20.05
C THR A 200 7.35 -18.82 19.57
N GLY A 201 7.18 -18.08 18.47
CA GLY A 201 5.88 -17.59 18.00
C GLY A 201 5.36 -16.36 18.77
N GLU A 202 6.11 -15.91 19.77
CA GLU A 202 5.82 -14.79 20.67
C GLU A 202 6.83 -13.65 20.50
N GLY A 203 7.62 -13.66 19.43
CA GLY A 203 8.58 -12.61 19.11
C GLY A 203 7.91 -11.38 18.50
N ILE A 204 8.68 -10.29 18.44
CA ILE A 204 8.23 -9.00 17.88
C ILE A 204 7.77 -9.20 16.43
N LYS A 205 6.62 -8.64 16.06
CA LYS A 205 6.12 -8.62 14.68
C LYS A 205 6.24 -7.21 14.09
N PRO A 206 7.39 -6.85 13.49
CA PRO A 206 7.55 -5.53 12.89
C PRO A 206 6.64 -5.34 11.67
N ASP A 207 6.14 -4.12 11.50
CA ASP A 207 5.45 -3.69 10.28
C ASP A 207 6.45 -3.46 9.13
N MET A 208 7.65 -3.00 9.50
CA MET A 208 8.75 -2.80 8.57
C MET A 208 10.02 -3.50 9.03
N LEU A 209 10.65 -4.26 8.12
CA LEU A 209 12.00 -4.78 8.29
C LEU A 209 12.93 -4.10 7.29
N VAL A 210 14.03 -3.52 7.76
CA VAL A 210 15.09 -2.97 6.90
C VAL A 210 16.33 -3.83 7.03
N SER A 211 16.49 -4.79 6.12
CA SER A 211 17.70 -5.62 6.06
C SER A 211 18.89 -4.82 5.54
N LEU A 212 20.04 -4.90 6.20
CA LEU A 212 21.27 -4.21 5.78
C LEU A 212 22.23 -5.16 5.07
N THR A 213 22.92 -4.68 4.04
CA THR A 213 23.89 -5.42 3.18
C THR A 213 23.21 -6.49 2.33
N ALA A 214 22.62 -7.49 2.97
CA ALA A 214 21.71 -8.48 2.40
C ALA A 214 20.78 -9.03 3.50
N PRO A 215 19.57 -9.53 3.16
CA PRO A 215 18.68 -10.13 4.14
C PRO A 215 19.32 -11.31 4.87
N LYS A 216 19.08 -11.43 6.17
CA LYS A 216 19.44 -12.63 6.96
C LYS A 216 18.36 -13.70 6.79
N LEU A 217 18.71 -14.97 6.98
CA LEU A 217 17.78 -16.09 6.79
C LEU A 217 16.46 -15.95 7.57
N CYS A 218 16.48 -15.37 8.77
CA CYS A 218 15.28 -15.10 9.55
C CYS A 218 14.25 -14.23 8.81
N ALA A 219 14.69 -13.36 7.89
CA ALA A 219 13.82 -12.48 7.13
C ALA A 219 12.88 -13.27 6.19
N LYS A 220 13.13 -14.54 5.91
CA LYS A 220 12.16 -15.41 5.20
C LYS A 220 10.87 -15.64 6.00
N LYS A 221 10.92 -15.47 7.33
CA LYS A 221 9.78 -15.58 8.25
C LYS A 221 9.10 -14.25 8.50
N PHE A 222 9.63 -13.15 7.95
CA PHE A 222 9.01 -11.84 8.07
C PHE A 222 7.67 -11.81 7.31
N CYS A 223 6.62 -11.36 8.00
CA CYS A 223 5.25 -11.30 7.49
C CYS A 223 4.68 -9.88 7.46
N GLY A 224 5.46 -8.87 7.86
CA GLY A 224 5.01 -7.48 7.87
C GLY A 224 4.82 -6.93 6.45
N PRO A 225 4.07 -5.82 6.30
CA PRO A 225 3.73 -5.23 5.02
C PRO A 225 4.92 -4.65 4.25
N HIS A 226 6.04 -4.35 4.92
CA HIS A 226 7.15 -3.62 4.30
C HIS A 226 8.51 -4.26 4.59
N HIS A 227 9.15 -4.84 3.58
CA HIS A 227 10.53 -5.31 3.66
C HIS A 227 11.40 -4.46 2.73
N PHE A 228 12.45 -3.86 3.27
CA PHE A 228 13.43 -3.08 2.53
C PHE A 228 14.82 -3.71 2.65
N LEU A 229 15.59 -3.55 1.59
CA LEU A 229 17.02 -3.76 1.56
C LEU A 229 17.71 -2.40 1.55
N GLY A 230 18.54 -2.13 2.55
CA GLY A 230 19.39 -0.96 2.68
C GLY A 230 20.87 -1.32 2.66
N GLY A 231 21.73 -0.31 2.80
CA GLY A 231 23.18 -0.51 2.77
C GLY A 231 23.71 -0.70 1.36
N ARG A 232 23.42 0.27 0.48
CA ARG A 232 23.88 0.30 -0.92
C ARG A 232 25.38 0.61 -1.04
N PHE A 233 26.21 -0.27 -0.51
CA PHE A 233 27.68 -0.17 -0.54
C PHE A 233 28.36 -1.50 -0.85
N VAL A 234 27.61 -2.59 -1.09
CA VAL A 234 28.16 -3.93 -1.35
C VAL A 234 28.99 -3.95 -2.64
N PRO A 235 30.31 -4.18 -2.56
CA PRO A 235 31.16 -4.17 -3.75
C PRO A 235 30.91 -5.40 -4.65
N PRO A 236 31.13 -5.29 -5.97
CA PRO A 236 30.96 -6.43 -6.89
C PRO A 236 31.77 -7.67 -6.49
N SER A 237 32.95 -7.50 -5.88
CA SER A 237 33.77 -8.61 -5.39
C SER A 237 33.10 -9.43 -4.29
N ILE A 238 32.30 -8.81 -3.42
CA ILE A 238 31.50 -9.50 -2.40
C ILE A 238 30.33 -10.22 -3.06
N VAL A 239 29.62 -9.53 -3.97
CA VAL A 239 28.51 -10.10 -4.74
C VAL A 239 28.96 -11.37 -5.47
N ASP A 240 30.13 -11.33 -6.13
CA ASP A 240 30.68 -12.45 -6.88
C ASP A 240 31.19 -13.58 -5.98
N LYS A 241 31.78 -13.25 -4.83
CA LYS A 241 32.32 -14.25 -3.88
C LYS A 241 31.19 -15.05 -3.22
N TYR A 242 30.16 -14.36 -2.74
CA TYR A 242 29.03 -14.99 -2.03
C TYR A 242 27.84 -15.31 -2.94
N LYS A 243 27.97 -15.08 -4.26
CA LYS A 243 26.91 -15.28 -5.26
C LYS A 243 25.60 -14.61 -4.87
N LEU A 244 25.71 -13.38 -4.36
CA LEU A 244 24.56 -12.62 -3.90
C LEU A 244 23.69 -12.20 -5.07
N GLN A 245 22.39 -12.48 -4.98
CA GLN A 245 21.40 -11.95 -5.89
C GLN A 245 20.73 -10.78 -5.18
N LEU A 246 21.22 -9.57 -5.47
CA LEU A 246 20.70 -8.32 -4.92
C LEU A 246 19.91 -7.58 -6.00
N PRO A 247 18.72 -7.03 -5.66
CA PRO A 247 17.94 -6.25 -6.62
C PRO A 247 18.65 -4.93 -6.98
N PRO A 248 18.38 -4.39 -8.17
CA PRO A 248 18.89 -3.08 -8.55
C PRO A 248 18.22 -1.99 -7.69
N TYR A 249 19.03 -1.10 -7.12
CA TYR A 249 18.53 0.08 -6.42
C TYR A 249 18.07 1.14 -7.44
N PRO A 250 16.85 1.70 -7.30
CA PRO A 250 16.33 2.66 -8.25
C PRO A 250 17.05 4.01 -8.14
N GLY A 251 17.61 4.49 -9.25
CA GLY A 251 18.25 5.81 -9.33
C GLY A 251 19.33 6.01 -8.26
N SER A 252 19.19 7.06 -7.46
CA SER A 252 20.07 7.40 -6.32
C SER A 252 19.56 6.88 -4.97
N SER A 253 18.54 6.02 -4.95
CA SER A 253 17.99 5.49 -3.68
C SER A 253 19.04 4.69 -2.91
N THR A 254 19.04 4.84 -1.59
CA THR A 254 19.89 4.09 -0.65
C THR A 254 19.22 2.82 -0.13
N CYS A 255 17.90 2.70 -0.31
CA CYS A 255 17.10 1.52 -0.02
C CYS A 255 16.28 1.06 -1.25
N VAL A 256 15.85 -0.19 -1.23
CA VAL A 256 14.94 -0.76 -2.23
C VAL A 256 13.98 -1.72 -1.55
N ARG A 257 12.69 -1.61 -1.86
CA ARG A 257 11.67 -2.53 -1.37
C ARG A 257 11.90 -3.93 -1.94
N ILE A 258 11.87 -4.94 -1.08
CA ILE A 258 12.06 -6.36 -1.39
C ILE A 258 10.90 -7.18 -0.84
N GLY A 259 10.82 -8.46 -1.22
CA GLY A 259 9.74 -9.35 -0.80
C GLY A 259 8.45 -9.18 -1.61
N LYS A 260 7.36 -9.80 -1.14
CA LYS A 260 6.06 -9.70 -1.81
C LYS A 260 5.63 -8.23 -1.74
N ALA A 261 5.41 -7.62 -2.90
CA ALA A 261 4.71 -6.34 -2.97
C ALA A 261 3.46 -6.45 -2.10
N PRO A 262 3.14 -5.44 -1.27
CA PRO A 262 1.91 -5.48 -0.51
C PRO A 262 0.81 -5.83 -1.49
N LYS A 263 0.10 -6.94 -1.23
CA LYS A 263 -1.16 -7.18 -1.91
C LYS A 263 -2.08 -6.08 -1.41
N ILE A 264 -1.99 -4.91 -2.03
CA ILE A 264 -3.04 -3.92 -1.93
C ILE A 264 -4.22 -4.63 -2.56
N ASP A 265 -5.06 -5.18 -1.70
CA ASP A 265 -6.33 -5.69 -2.14
C ASP A 265 -7.14 -4.46 -2.56
N ILE A 266 -7.08 -4.14 -3.86
CA ILE A 266 -7.84 -3.04 -4.46
C ILE A 266 -9.35 -3.24 -4.22
N SER A 267 -9.78 -4.47 -3.90
CA SER A 267 -11.16 -4.76 -3.50
C SER A 267 -11.49 -4.26 -2.09
N ALA A 268 -10.52 -4.18 -1.18
CA ALA A 268 -10.64 -3.71 0.20
C ALA A 268 -10.59 -2.18 0.36
N LEU A 269 -10.09 -1.43 -0.63
CA LEU A 269 -10.09 0.06 -0.67
C LEU A 269 -11.50 0.69 -0.74
N ARG A 270 -12.56 -0.07 -0.44
CA ARG A 270 -13.96 0.29 -0.73
C ARG A 270 -14.76 0.67 0.51
N GLU A 271 -14.19 0.54 1.70
CA GLU A 271 -14.92 0.87 2.92
C GLU A 271 -14.93 2.41 3.06
N ASN A 272 -16.13 2.99 2.97
CA ASN A 272 -16.48 4.38 3.34
C ASN A 272 -16.59 5.42 2.20
N TYR A 273 -17.42 5.15 1.19
CA TYR A 273 -18.06 6.26 0.45
C TYR A 273 -19.59 6.23 0.63
N ILE A 274 -20.05 6.99 1.63
CA ILE A 274 -21.39 7.58 1.65
C ILE A 274 -21.14 9.08 1.46
N SER A 275 -21.70 9.68 0.40
CA SER A 275 -21.61 11.13 0.21
C SER A 275 -22.27 11.81 1.43
N PRO A 276 -21.55 12.66 2.19
CA PRO A 276 -22.09 13.20 3.43
C PRO A 276 -23.08 14.36 3.23
N GLU A 277 -23.28 14.85 2.00
CA GLU A 277 -23.70 16.25 1.80
C GLU A 277 -24.87 16.48 0.83
N PHE A 278 -25.54 15.45 0.30
CA PHE A 278 -26.78 15.69 -0.44
C PHE A 278 -27.99 15.48 0.45
N HIS A 279 -28.66 16.57 0.82
CA HIS A 279 -29.99 16.51 1.41
C HIS A 279 -30.94 15.84 0.41
N GLU A 280 -31.74 14.89 0.87
CA GLU A 280 -32.56 14.02 0.02
C GLU A 280 -33.59 14.78 -0.84
N GLU A 281 -33.86 16.03 -0.47
CA GLU A 281 -34.79 16.96 -1.11
C GLU A 281 -34.19 17.66 -2.35
N GLU A 282 -32.87 17.57 -2.58
CA GLU A 282 -32.15 18.33 -3.62
C GLU A 282 -31.87 17.52 -4.90
N VAL A 283 -32.35 16.27 -4.99
CA VAL A 283 -31.99 15.32 -6.06
C VAL A 283 -33.19 15.07 -6.99
N GLU A 284 -33.13 15.60 -8.22
CA GLU A 284 -34.15 15.39 -9.25
C GLU A 284 -34.20 13.94 -9.76
N ALA A 285 -35.36 13.50 -10.25
CA ALA A 285 -35.59 12.12 -10.71
C ALA A 285 -34.78 11.75 -11.97
N ASP A 286 -34.48 12.73 -12.84
CA ASP A 286 -33.57 12.56 -13.96
C ASP A 286 -32.20 13.19 -13.64
N PRO A 287 -31.11 12.40 -13.55
CA PRO A 287 -29.77 12.93 -13.30
C PRO A 287 -29.27 13.88 -14.41
N PHE A 288 -29.89 13.90 -15.59
CA PHE A 288 -29.57 14.88 -16.63
C PHE A 288 -30.24 16.25 -16.40
N ASP A 289 -31.33 16.31 -15.66
CA ASP A 289 -32.02 17.56 -15.32
C ASP A 289 -31.32 18.31 -14.17
N GLN A 290 -30.55 17.58 -13.34
CA GLN A 290 -29.79 18.14 -12.21
C GLN A 290 -28.66 19.11 -12.61
N VAL A 291 -28.19 19.06 -13.86
CA VAL A 291 -26.99 19.80 -14.31
C VAL A 291 -27.30 20.79 -15.45
N GLN A 292 -28.56 21.00 -15.79
CA GLN A 292 -28.95 22.04 -16.74
C GLN A 292 -29.12 23.38 -15.99
N PRO A 293 -28.25 24.40 -16.19
CA PRO A 293 -28.58 25.74 -15.73
C PRO A 293 -29.85 26.22 -16.48
N PRO A 294 -30.67 27.09 -15.88
CA PRO A 294 -31.93 27.54 -16.47
C PRO A 294 -31.65 28.49 -17.64
N PHE A 295 -31.27 27.96 -18.80
CA PHE A 295 -31.36 28.73 -20.04
C PHE A 295 -32.81 28.71 -20.50
N SER A 296 -33.47 29.83 -20.22
CA SER A 296 -34.74 30.21 -20.83
C SER A 296 -34.58 30.31 -22.35
N PHE A 297 -34.82 29.21 -23.07
CA PHE A 297 -35.26 29.30 -24.45
C PHE A 297 -36.78 29.35 -24.46
N CYS A 298 -37.28 30.54 -24.83
CA CYS A 298 -38.68 30.87 -25.04
C CYS A 298 -39.36 29.83 -25.98
N PRO A 299 -40.58 29.38 -25.68
CA PRO A 299 -41.22 28.26 -26.37
C PRO A 299 -41.88 28.71 -27.68
N CYS A 300 -41.45 28.14 -28.80
CA CYS A 300 -42.18 28.24 -30.07
C CYS A 300 -42.20 26.89 -30.78
N LEU A 301 -43.37 26.22 -30.76
CA LEU A 301 -43.84 25.18 -31.70
C LEU A 301 -43.11 23.81 -31.57
N SER A 302 -43.73 22.65 -31.33
CA SER A 302 -45.12 22.19 -31.49
C SER A 302 -45.31 20.84 -30.76
N LYS A 303 -46.37 20.69 -29.95
CA LYS A 303 -46.99 19.40 -29.56
C LYS A 303 -48.11 19.08 -30.57
N PRO A 304 -48.78 17.90 -30.53
CA PRO A 304 -48.34 16.52 -30.31
C PRO A 304 -48.97 15.55 -31.37
N HIS A 305 -48.58 14.27 -31.42
CA HIS A 305 -49.52 13.20 -31.80
C HIS A 305 -49.18 11.86 -31.14
N ALA A 306 -50.21 11.25 -30.56
CA ALA A 306 -50.38 9.84 -30.22
C ALA A 306 -51.78 9.43 -30.74
N PRO A 307 -52.24 8.15 -30.71
CA PRO A 307 -51.56 6.85 -30.61
C PRO A 307 -52.02 5.84 -31.71
N LEU A 308 -51.43 4.64 -31.79
CA LEU A 308 -52.09 3.48 -32.42
C LEU A 308 -51.93 2.19 -31.61
N LYS A 309 -53.07 1.50 -31.44
CA LYS A 309 -53.28 0.20 -30.77
C LYS A 309 -52.96 -0.98 -31.73
N GLY A 310 -52.51 -2.12 -31.18
CA GLY A 310 -52.48 -3.41 -31.89
C GLY A 310 -52.13 -4.60 -30.98
N LYS A 311 -52.87 -5.72 -31.09
CA LYS A 311 -53.05 -6.79 -30.08
C LYS A 311 -52.02 -7.95 -30.09
N LYS A 312 -51.81 -8.51 -28.87
CA LYS A 312 -51.66 -9.92 -28.42
C LYS A 312 -50.86 -10.97 -29.24
N GLY A 313 -49.89 -11.58 -28.54
CA GLY A 313 -49.40 -12.96 -28.74
C GLY A 313 -48.83 -13.52 -27.42
N LYS A 314 -49.11 -14.79 -27.09
CA LYS A 314 -48.87 -15.44 -25.78
C LYS A 314 -47.49 -16.12 -25.66
N LYS A 315 -46.97 -16.09 -24.41
CA LYS A 315 -46.12 -17.05 -23.67
C LYS A 315 -44.80 -17.55 -24.27
N LEU A 316 -43.70 -17.19 -23.59
CA LEU A 316 -42.81 -18.13 -22.88
C LEU A 316 -42.17 -17.35 -21.71
N LEU A 317 -42.22 -17.93 -20.50
CA LEU A 317 -41.56 -17.38 -19.31
C LEU A 317 -40.19 -18.04 -19.17
N PRO A 318 -39.08 -17.33 -19.36
CA PRO A 318 -37.85 -17.57 -18.62
C PRO A 318 -37.86 -16.66 -17.38
N GLY A 319 -37.54 -17.21 -16.21
CA GLY A 319 -37.35 -16.42 -14.98
C GLY A 319 -36.30 -15.33 -15.17
N PRO A 320 -36.30 -14.27 -14.36
CA PRO A 320 -35.39 -13.15 -14.55
C PRO A 320 -33.96 -13.59 -14.24
N THR A 321 -33.18 -13.89 -15.28
CA THR A 321 -31.72 -13.94 -15.21
C THR A 321 -31.23 -12.50 -15.16
N CYS A 322 -30.93 -12.02 -13.95
CA CYS A 322 -30.37 -10.69 -13.70
C CYS A 322 -28.85 -10.82 -13.61
N LEU A 323 -28.17 -10.88 -14.77
CA LEU A 323 -26.71 -10.80 -14.86
C LEU A 323 -26.27 -9.36 -14.58
N LEU A 324 -25.63 -9.11 -13.44
CA LEU A 324 -25.54 -7.75 -12.88
C LEU A 324 -24.15 -7.13 -12.77
N ILE A 325 -23.09 -7.82 -13.20
CA ILE A 325 -21.74 -7.23 -13.19
C ILE A 325 -20.93 -7.57 -14.44
N TRP A 326 -20.70 -6.57 -15.28
CA TRP A 326 -19.85 -6.61 -16.44
C TRP A 326 -18.41 -6.20 -16.12
N GLY A 327 -17.49 -7.18 -16.07
CA GLY A 327 -16.07 -6.89 -15.99
C GLY A 327 -15.47 -6.58 -17.35
N ASN A 328 -14.62 -5.55 -17.40
CA ASN A 328 -13.98 -5.03 -18.60
C ASN A 328 -12.46 -5.00 -18.41
N ARG A 329 -11.72 -5.38 -19.45
CA ARG A 329 -10.25 -5.47 -19.47
C ARG A 329 -9.68 -4.65 -20.61
N MET A 330 -8.72 -3.77 -20.33
CA MET A 330 -8.12 -2.87 -21.32
C MET A 330 -6.64 -3.17 -21.57
N LEU A 331 -6.31 -3.59 -22.80
CA LEU A 331 -5.00 -4.14 -23.18
C LEU A 331 -3.93 -3.04 -23.40
N LEU A 332 -2.80 -3.11 -22.69
CA LEU A 332 -1.64 -2.21 -22.86
C LEU A 332 -0.30 -2.91 -22.59
N PHE A 333 0.74 -2.45 -23.28
CA PHE A 333 2.04 -3.16 -23.34
C PHE A 333 3.02 -2.87 -22.19
N THR A 334 2.73 -1.95 -21.26
CA THR A 334 3.54 -1.80 -20.01
C THR A 334 2.68 -1.30 -18.83
N THR A 335 2.25 -2.21 -17.93
CA THR A 335 1.51 -1.86 -16.70
C THR A 335 2.43 -1.51 -15.52
N GLU A 336 3.74 -1.72 -15.64
CA GLU A 336 4.72 -1.55 -14.57
C GLU A 336 4.85 -0.09 -14.10
N MET A 337 4.90 0.87 -15.03
CA MET A 337 4.97 2.30 -14.68
C MET A 337 3.68 2.76 -14.01
N PHE A 338 2.53 2.26 -14.47
CA PHE A 338 1.25 2.54 -13.80
C PHE A 338 1.27 2.03 -12.37
N ARG A 339 1.68 0.77 -12.14
CA ARG A 339 1.74 0.19 -10.79
C ARG A 339 2.61 1.04 -9.88
N LYS A 340 3.83 1.39 -10.31
CA LYS A 340 4.70 2.27 -9.53
C LYS A 340 4.03 3.60 -9.19
N TRP A 341 3.35 4.24 -10.14
CA TRP A 341 2.72 5.52 -9.88
C TRP A 341 1.43 5.41 -9.05
N PHE A 342 0.70 4.30 -9.21
CA PHE A 342 -0.45 3.96 -8.39
C PHE A 342 -0.02 3.69 -6.94
N ASP A 343 1.07 2.95 -6.75
CA ASP A 343 1.69 2.72 -5.44
C ASP A 343 2.11 4.05 -4.81
N ASN A 344 2.68 4.96 -5.58
CA ASN A 344 2.96 6.32 -5.09
C ASN A 344 1.67 7.07 -4.71
N ALA A 345 0.57 6.92 -5.45
CA ALA A 345 -0.71 7.58 -5.15
C ALA A 345 -1.34 7.03 -3.86
N VAL A 346 -1.26 5.72 -3.65
CA VAL A 346 -1.67 5.05 -2.41
C VAL A 346 -0.75 5.47 -1.26
N ALA A 347 0.56 5.42 -1.45
CA ALA A 347 1.57 5.83 -0.47
C ALA A 347 1.57 7.34 -0.22
N ALA A 348 0.93 8.14 -1.08
CA ALA A 348 0.64 9.56 -0.88
C ALA A 348 -0.69 9.79 -0.13
N GLY A 349 -1.43 8.73 0.23
CA GLY A 349 -2.64 8.84 1.03
C GLY A 349 -3.76 9.57 0.29
N LEU A 350 -3.70 9.57 -1.04
CA LEU A 350 -4.74 10.21 -1.83
C LEU A 350 -6.07 9.51 -1.59
N LYS A 351 -7.14 10.30 -1.49
CA LYS A 351 -8.49 9.76 -1.37
C LYS A 351 -8.86 9.02 -2.66
N GLU A 352 -9.23 7.75 -2.53
CA GLU A 352 -9.65 6.87 -3.64
C GLU A 352 -8.70 6.89 -4.86
N PRO A 353 -7.43 6.47 -4.71
CA PRO A 353 -6.45 6.54 -5.81
C PRO A 353 -6.81 5.61 -6.99
N ASN A 354 -7.73 4.66 -6.74
CA ASN A 354 -8.35 3.75 -7.71
C ASN A 354 -9.55 4.34 -8.46
N ALA A 355 -10.01 5.55 -8.14
CA ALA A 355 -11.05 6.22 -8.90
C ALA A 355 -10.48 6.71 -10.26
N MET A 356 -11.21 6.43 -11.33
CA MET A 356 -10.83 6.82 -12.69
C MET A 356 -12.04 7.25 -13.51
N ALA A 357 -11.87 8.24 -14.38
CA ALA A 357 -12.89 8.58 -15.36
C ALA A 357 -12.84 7.58 -16.53
N LEU A 358 -13.97 6.91 -16.77
CA LEU A 358 -14.19 6.03 -17.92
C LEU A 358 -14.92 6.79 -19.01
N SER A 359 -14.23 6.99 -20.14
CA SER A 359 -14.77 7.61 -21.34
C SER A 359 -15.02 6.57 -22.42
N THR A 360 -16.23 6.58 -22.99
CA THR A 360 -16.71 5.62 -24.01
C THR A 360 -17.62 6.34 -24.98
N SER A 361 -17.82 5.79 -26.18
CA SER A 361 -18.78 6.29 -27.17
C SER A 361 -19.46 5.12 -27.87
N GLY A 362 -20.73 5.28 -28.23
CA GLY A 362 -21.46 4.29 -29.04
C GLY A 362 -21.28 4.54 -30.54
N LYS A 363 -22.12 3.91 -31.36
CA LYS A 363 -22.11 4.13 -32.84
C LYS A 363 -22.44 5.55 -33.26
N ASP A 364 -23.10 6.33 -32.41
CA ASP A 364 -23.42 7.74 -32.65
C ASP A 364 -22.19 8.66 -32.52
N GLY A 365 -21.05 8.12 -32.08
CA GLY A 365 -19.81 8.85 -31.90
C GLY A 365 -19.82 9.85 -30.74
N LYS A 366 -20.90 9.88 -29.93
CA LYS A 366 -21.01 10.83 -28.82
C LYS A 366 -20.29 10.28 -27.59
N PRO A 367 -19.20 10.92 -27.13
CA PRO A 367 -18.51 10.47 -25.95
C PRO A 367 -19.34 10.75 -24.70
N SER A 368 -19.26 9.86 -23.72
CA SER A 368 -19.73 10.08 -22.36
C SER A 368 -18.62 9.73 -21.37
N SER A 369 -18.62 10.35 -20.19
CA SER A 369 -17.62 10.09 -19.14
C SER A 369 -18.30 9.93 -17.78
N ARG A 370 -17.78 9.04 -16.93
CA ARG A 370 -18.16 8.95 -15.52
C ARG A 370 -17.04 8.33 -14.69
N MET A 371 -17.06 8.55 -13.39
CA MET A 371 -16.14 7.88 -12.49
C MET A 371 -16.50 6.40 -12.33
N VAL A 372 -15.49 5.55 -12.34
CA VAL A 372 -15.54 4.13 -12.00
C VAL A 372 -14.33 3.80 -11.13
N LEU A 373 -14.39 2.67 -10.42
CA LEU A 373 -13.27 2.22 -9.61
C LEU A 373 -12.50 1.12 -10.34
N LEU A 374 -11.20 1.30 -10.45
CA LEU A 374 -10.27 0.24 -10.81
C LEU A 374 -10.33 -0.87 -9.75
N LYS A 375 -10.38 -2.13 -10.19
CA LYS A 375 -10.45 -3.32 -9.32
C LYS A 375 -9.28 -4.28 -9.50
N GLY A 376 -8.57 -4.20 -10.62
CA GLY A 376 -7.37 -5.00 -10.83
C GLY A 376 -6.49 -4.41 -11.91
N VAL A 377 -5.20 -4.72 -11.83
CA VAL A 377 -4.24 -4.52 -12.92
C VAL A 377 -3.37 -5.75 -13.02
N ASP A 378 -3.48 -6.48 -14.14
CA ASP A 378 -2.70 -7.68 -14.39
C ASP A 378 -1.88 -7.55 -15.68
N LYS A 379 -1.29 -8.66 -16.13
CA LYS A 379 -0.47 -8.71 -17.34
C LYS A 379 -1.24 -8.38 -18.63
N ASP A 380 -2.56 -8.54 -18.61
CA ASP A 380 -3.40 -8.34 -19.77
C ASP A 380 -4.18 -7.01 -19.68
N GLY A 381 -4.11 -6.28 -18.56
CA GLY A 381 -4.56 -4.89 -18.50
C GLY A 381 -5.25 -4.44 -17.23
N PHE A 382 -6.08 -3.39 -17.39
CA PHE A 382 -6.86 -2.76 -16.32
C PHE A 382 -8.24 -3.38 -16.23
N VAL A 383 -8.67 -3.75 -15.02
CA VAL A 383 -9.95 -4.41 -14.75
C VAL A 383 -10.87 -3.50 -13.94
N TRP A 384 -12.09 -3.29 -14.43
CA TRP A 384 -13.17 -2.60 -13.73
C TRP A 384 -14.52 -3.24 -14.03
N TYR A 385 -15.52 -2.89 -13.22
CA TYR A 385 -16.85 -3.47 -13.30
C TYR A 385 -17.93 -2.41 -13.50
N THR A 386 -18.92 -2.71 -14.34
CA THR A 386 -20.11 -1.88 -14.59
C THR A 386 -21.34 -2.77 -14.73
N ASN A 387 -22.56 -2.27 -14.60
CA ASN A 387 -23.75 -3.08 -14.87
C ASN A 387 -23.85 -3.43 -16.38
N TYR A 388 -24.21 -4.66 -16.73
CA TYR A 388 -24.34 -5.14 -18.12
C TYR A 388 -25.37 -4.36 -18.95
N GLU A 389 -26.38 -3.81 -18.31
CA GLU A 389 -27.43 -3.04 -18.96
C GLU A 389 -27.13 -1.54 -18.97
N SER A 390 -26.02 -1.11 -18.34
CA SER A 390 -25.65 0.31 -18.29
C SER A 390 -25.39 0.90 -19.67
N ARG A 391 -25.50 2.23 -19.77
CA ARG A 391 -25.12 2.97 -20.98
C ARG A 391 -23.68 2.63 -21.42
N LYS A 392 -22.73 2.61 -20.47
CA LYS A 392 -21.33 2.21 -20.72
C LYS A 392 -21.23 0.81 -21.32
N ALA A 393 -22.09 -0.11 -20.85
CA ALA A 393 -22.09 -1.48 -21.34
C ALA A 393 -22.56 -1.63 -22.78
N ARG A 394 -23.59 -0.89 -23.14
CA ARG A 394 -24.09 -0.83 -24.51
C ARG A 394 -23.08 -0.16 -25.44
N GLU A 395 -22.54 0.99 -25.04
CA GLU A 395 -21.53 1.73 -25.81
C GLU A 395 -20.30 0.87 -26.12
N LEU A 396 -19.74 0.18 -25.11
CA LEU A 396 -18.57 -0.68 -25.31
C LEU A 396 -18.87 -1.99 -26.06
N SER A 397 -20.12 -2.46 -26.05
CA SER A 397 -20.55 -3.58 -26.91
C SER A 397 -20.65 -3.17 -28.38
N GLU A 398 -20.92 -1.88 -28.64
CA GLU A 398 -20.99 -1.31 -29.99
C GLU A 398 -19.63 -0.85 -30.51
N ASN A 399 -18.80 -0.27 -29.65
CA ASN A 399 -17.48 0.26 -29.92
C ASN A 399 -16.54 -0.13 -28.77
N PRO A 400 -15.74 -1.20 -28.92
CA PRO A 400 -14.92 -1.76 -27.85
C PRO A 400 -13.65 -0.95 -27.61
N CYS A 401 -13.74 0.37 -27.62
CA CYS A 401 -12.65 1.31 -27.36
C CYS A 401 -13.04 2.22 -26.18
N ALA A 402 -12.10 2.42 -25.26
CA ALA A 402 -12.28 3.30 -24.12
C ALA A 402 -11.05 4.15 -23.85
N THR A 403 -11.25 5.15 -22.99
CA THR A 403 -10.16 5.86 -22.32
C THR A 403 -10.40 5.81 -20.81
N LEU A 404 -9.34 5.49 -20.05
CA LEU A 404 -9.30 5.68 -18.60
C LEU A 404 -8.41 6.89 -18.29
N LEU A 405 -8.88 7.73 -17.39
CA LEU A 405 -8.15 8.91 -16.92
C LEU A 405 -8.10 8.89 -15.39
N PHE A 406 -6.88 8.84 -14.86
CA PHE A 406 -6.60 9.06 -13.44
C PHE A 406 -6.06 10.48 -13.29
N TYR A 407 -6.57 11.20 -12.29
CA TYR A 407 -6.00 12.48 -11.88
C TYR A 407 -5.74 12.43 -10.38
N TRP A 408 -4.46 12.52 -10.03
CA TRP A 408 -3.95 12.48 -8.67
C TRP A 408 -3.43 13.87 -8.34
N ASP A 409 -4.33 14.73 -7.88
CA ASP A 409 -4.09 16.14 -7.59
C ASP A 409 -2.94 16.36 -6.59
N GLY A 410 -2.90 15.59 -5.49
CA GLY A 410 -1.85 15.68 -4.48
C GLY A 410 -0.46 15.26 -4.98
N LEU A 411 -0.38 14.61 -6.15
CA LEU A 411 0.88 14.31 -6.84
C LEU A 411 1.10 15.15 -8.11
N ASN A 412 0.17 16.06 -8.44
CA ASN A 412 0.12 16.80 -9.70
C ASN A 412 0.32 15.88 -10.91
N ARG A 413 -0.26 14.67 -10.86
CA ARG A 413 0.00 13.61 -11.84
C ARG A 413 -1.28 13.16 -12.51
N GLN A 414 -1.18 12.90 -13.80
CA GLN A 414 -2.26 12.36 -14.61
C GLN A 414 -1.78 11.09 -15.31
N VAL A 415 -2.65 10.07 -15.34
CA VAL A 415 -2.43 8.87 -16.15
C VAL A 415 -3.57 8.74 -17.16
N ARG A 416 -3.19 8.54 -18.42
CA ARG A 416 -4.11 8.27 -19.52
C ARG A 416 -3.86 6.88 -20.08
N VAL A 417 -4.93 6.13 -20.25
CA VAL A 417 -4.94 4.75 -20.74
C VAL A 417 -5.92 4.72 -21.91
N GLU A 418 -5.47 4.32 -23.09
CA GLU A 418 -6.26 4.26 -24.33
C GLU A 418 -6.06 2.88 -24.99
N GLY A 419 -7.14 2.28 -25.49
CA GLY A 419 -7.08 0.86 -25.88
C GLY A 419 -8.44 0.19 -26.04
N SER A 420 -8.37 -1.07 -26.46
CA SER A 420 -9.54 -1.92 -26.66
C SER A 420 -10.00 -2.55 -25.35
N VAL A 421 -11.31 -2.78 -25.24
CA VAL A 421 -11.96 -3.35 -24.06
C VAL A 421 -12.53 -4.73 -24.37
N GLN A 422 -12.27 -5.68 -23.49
CA GLN A 422 -12.82 -7.04 -23.55
C GLN A 422 -13.60 -7.39 -22.29
N LYS A 423 -14.60 -8.26 -22.42
CA LYS A 423 -15.31 -8.80 -21.26
C LYS A 423 -14.38 -9.75 -20.51
N VAL A 424 -14.36 -9.66 -19.18
CA VAL A 424 -13.78 -10.74 -18.34
C VAL A 424 -14.67 -11.98 -18.40
N SER A 425 -14.18 -13.12 -17.89
CA SER A 425 -14.98 -14.35 -17.88
C SER A 425 -16.22 -14.22 -16.98
N GLY A 426 -17.24 -15.04 -17.25
CA GLY A 426 -18.43 -15.10 -16.39
C GLY A 426 -18.05 -15.50 -14.96
N GLU A 427 -17.15 -16.46 -14.82
CA GLU A 427 -16.60 -16.92 -13.54
C GLU A 427 -15.90 -15.79 -12.76
N GLU A 428 -15.06 -14.98 -13.42
CA GLU A 428 -14.38 -13.84 -12.78
C GLU A 428 -15.39 -12.76 -12.33
N SER A 429 -16.47 -12.57 -13.10
CA SER A 429 -17.54 -11.64 -12.75
C SER A 429 -18.36 -12.13 -11.55
N GLU A 430 -18.67 -13.43 -11.51
CA GLU A 430 -19.41 -14.10 -10.42
C GLU A 430 -18.60 -14.11 -9.12
N GLN A 431 -17.32 -14.48 -9.19
CA GLN A 431 -16.40 -14.41 -8.05
C GLN A 431 -16.33 -12.99 -7.47
N TYR A 432 -16.21 -11.96 -8.32
CA TYR A 432 -16.23 -10.57 -7.84
C TYR A 432 -17.59 -10.15 -7.29
N PHE A 433 -18.71 -10.58 -7.85
CA PHE A 433 -20.03 -10.28 -7.29
C PHE A 433 -20.17 -10.83 -5.87
N HIS A 434 -19.77 -12.08 -5.66
CA HIS A 434 -19.85 -12.74 -4.37
C HIS A 434 -18.89 -12.20 -3.32
N SER A 435 -17.76 -11.61 -3.72
CA SER A 435 -16.84 -10.97 -2.78
C SER A 435 -17.36 -9.65 -2.20
N ARG A 436 -18.41 -9.05 -2.79
CA ARG A 436 -18.96 -7.78 -2.32
C ARG A 436 -19.76 -7.95 -1.03
N PRO A 437 -19.80 -6.94 -0.13
CA PRO A 437 -20.71 -6.95 1.01
C PRO A 437 -22.17 -7.17 0.58
N ARG A 438 -22.96 -7.85 1.41
CA ARG A 438 -24.33 -8.27 1.07
C ARG A 438 -25.23 -7.12 0.62
N GLY A 439 -25.22 -5.99 1.33
CA GLY A 439 -25.98 -4.80 0.93
C GLY A 439 -25.55 -4.24 -0.43
N SER A 440 -24.26 -4.37 -0.78
CA SER A 440 -23.73 -4.01 -2.09
C SER A 440 -24.18 -4.95 -3.21
N GLN A 441 -24.33 -6.25 -2.91
CA GLN A 441 -24.90 -7.23 -3.84
C GLN A 441 -26.37 -6.88 -4.13
N ILE A 442 -27.16 -6.67 -3.07
CA ILE A 442 -28.59 -6.30 -3.16
C ILE A 442 -28.76 -4.96 -3.88
N GLY A 443 -27.97 -3.95 -3.54
CA GLY A 443 -28.03 -2.64 -4.21
C GLY A 443 -27.71 -2.72 -5.70
N ALA A 444 -26.82 -3.62 -6.11
CA ALA A 444 -26.55 -3.85 -7.53
C ALA A 444 -27.73 -4.51 -8.26
N LEU A 445 -28.51 -5.37 -7.57
CA LEU A 445 -29.74 -5.98 -8.08
C LEU A 445 -30.90 -4.98 -8.18
N ALA A 446 -31.07 -4.15 -7.16
CA ALA A 446 -32.15 -3.16 -7.10
C ALA A 446 -31.94 -2.04 -8.13
N SER A 447 -30.70 -1.55 -8.28
CA SER A 447 -30.41 -0.38 -9.10
C SER A 447 -30.13 -0.73 -10.57
N LYS A 448 -31.10 -0.47 -11.45
CA LYS A 448 -30.90 -0.48 -12.92
C LYS A 448 -30.11 0.73 -13.38
N GLN A 449 -28.77 0.64 -13.30
CA GLN A 449 -27.87 1.74 -13.61
C GLN A 449 -28.14 2.33 -15.00
N SER A 450 -28.25 3.67 -15.10
CA SER A 450 -28.53 4.40 -16.36
C SER A 450 -29.96 4.25 -16.91
N SER A 451 -30.92 3.87 -16.05
CA SER A 451 -32.35 3.89 -16.37
C SER A 451 -33.05 4.96 -15.53
N VAL A 452 -34.02 5.66 -16.11
CA VAL A 452 -34.88 6.59 -15.36
C VAL A 452 -35.74 5.77 -14.39
N ILE A 453 -35.79 6.21 -13.14
CA ILE A 453 -36.66 5.64 -12.11
C ILE A 453 -37.75 6.64 -11.77
N ALA A 454 -38.93 6.16 -11.36
CA ALA A 454 -40.06 7.03 -11.05
C ALA A 454 -39.86 7.85 -9.76
N GLY A 455 -38.90 7.47 -8.92
CA GLY A 455 -38.55 8.14 -7.68
C GLY A 455 -37.72 7.23 -6.79
N ARG A 456 -37.08 7.83 -5.77
CA ARG A 456 -36.21 7.10 -4.84
C ARG A 456 -36.97 6.06 -4.00
N ASP A 457 -38.24 6.30 -3.69
CA ASP A 457 -39.09 5.35 -2.96
C ASP A 457 -39.22 4.00 -3.67
N VAL A 458 -39.24 4.01 -5.01
CA VAL A 458 -39.27 2.78 -5.82
C VAL A 458 -37.98 1.99 -5.61
N LEU A 459 -36.83 2.65 -5.60
CA LEU A 459 -35.54 2.00 -5.37
C LEU A 459 -35.44 1.44 -3.95
N HIS A 460 -35.89 2.19 -2.93
CA HIS A 460 -35.92 1.74 -1.54
C HIS A 460 -36.88 0.56 -1.36
N GLN A 461 -38.02 0.58 -2.05
CA GLN A 461 -38.98 -0.51 -2.04
C GLN A 461 -38.39 -1.77 -2.68
N GLU A 462 -37.81 -1.66 -3.88
CA GLU A 462 -37.13 -2.76 -4.56
C GLU A 462 -35.97 -3.31 -3.72
N TYR A 463 -35.19 -2.45 -3.06
CA TYR A 463 -34.13 -2.86 -2.15
C TYR A 463 -34.67 -3.67 -0.97
N ARG A 464 -35.71 -3.17 -0.27
CA ARG A 464 -36.32 -3.87 0.87
C ARG A 464 -36.96 -5.20 0.46
N GLU A 465 -37.59 -5.25 -0.71
CA GLU A 465 -38.17 -6.49 -1.25
C GLU A 465 -37.08 -7.53 -1.54
N LEU A 466 -35.97 -7.11 -2.15
CA LEU A 466 -34.83 -7.99 -2.39
C LEU A 466 -34.16 -8.41 -1.08
N GLU A 467 -33.97 -7.49 -0.13
CA GLU A 467 -33.42 -7.80 1.19
C GLU A 467 -34.28 -8.81 1.95
N ALA A 468 -35.60 -8.62 1.98
CA ALA A 468 -36.53 -9.56 2.59
C ALA A 468 -36.50 -10.93 1.88
N LYS A 469 -36.47 -10.95 0.54
CA LYS A 469 -36.40 -12.16 -0.27
C LYS A 469 -35.12 -12.96 -0.05
N PHE A 470 -34.02 -12.28 0.31
CA PHE A 470 -32.69 -12.87 0.42
C PHE A 470 -32.13 -12.84 1.86
N SER A 471 -33.00 -12.74 2.87
CA SER A 471 -32.71 -12.60 4.30
C SER A 471 -32.10 -13.86 4.96
N HIS A 472 -32.23 -15.05 4.35
CA HIS A 472 -31.81 -16.34 4.94
C HIS A 472 -30.55 -16.96 4.32
N GLY A 473 -29.57 -16.15 3.94
CA GLY A 473 -28.29 -16.66 3.43
C GLY A 473 -28.37 -17.33 2.05
N SER A 474 -29.49 -17.20 1.35
CA SER A 474 -29.65 -17.72 -0.01
C SER A 474 -28.62 -17.07 -0.93
N ALA A 475 -27.90 -17.89 -1.71
CA ALA A 475 -26.92 -17.40 -2.66
C ALA A 475 -27.59 -16.49 -3.70
N LEU A 476 -27.04 -15.30 -3.90
CA LEU A 476 -27.43 -14.38 -4.96
C LEU A 476 -26.65 -14.77 -6.21
N GLN A 477 -27.30 -15.32 -7.23
CA GLN A 477 -26.66 -15.61 -8.51
C GLN A 477 -26.76 -14.41 -9.44
N ILE A 478 -25.72 -14.19 -10.26
CA ILE A 478 -25.72 -13.18 -11.32
C ILE A 478 -25.81 -13.82 -12.70
#